data_AF-A0AAP9HAF5-F1
#
_entry.id   AF-A0AAP9HAF5-F1
#
_cell.length_a   1.000
_cell.length_b   1.000
_cell.length_c   1.000
_cell.angle_alpha   90.00
_cell.angle_beta   90.00
_cell.angle_gamma   90.00
#
_symmetry.space_group_name_H-M   'P 1'
#
loop_
_entity.id
_entity.type
_entity.pdbx_description
1 polymer ?
#
loop_
_entity_poly.entity_id
_entity_poly.type
_entity_poly.pdbx_seq_one_letter_code
_entity_poly.pdbx_strand_id
1 'polypeptide(L)'
;MAVWNRTPAAVKELASAGAIIGKTPREAVASADVVLSMVRDDDVSHEVWLDAEHGALAGMQPHSIAIESSTLTPGWIKTLAAEMATHTRHFVEAPVSGSRPQAEAGTLVWFAGGEQDVIKKIQPVLLQMGSVVYHTGAHGSAALTKLATNALMGVQVTAIAEIIGILNQEGADVARVLNAVSGTSCWSPLAGGIPASYRRRTGRGQYVRCGKAVSLKEEEALRNNFAVTIAVGQPTLHGGKICG
;
A
#
# COMPACT_ATOMS: atom_id res chain seq x y z
N MET A 1 -24.18 -6.84 -0.38
CA MET A 1 -22.91 -6.29 -0.92
C MET A 1 -22.72 -6.84 -2.32
N ALA A 2 -22.46 -5.97 -3.30
CA ALA A 2 -22.10 -6.38 -4.66
C ALA A 2 -20.60 -6.16 -4.87
N VAL A 3 -19.97 -7.00 -5.68
CA VAL A 3 -18.52 -6.95 -5.94
C VAL A 3 -18.24 -7.21 -7.42
N TRP A 4 -17.14 -6.64 -7.90
CA TRP A 4 -16.59 -6.92 -9.22
C TRP A 4 -15.08 -7.06 -9.11
N ASN A 5 -14.51 -7.92 -9.94
CA ASN A 5 -13.08 -7.94 -10.18
C ASN A 5 -12.83 -8.35 -11.62
N ARG A 6 -11.83 -7.74 -12.26
CA ARG A 6 -11.36 -8.10 -13.60
C ARG A 6 -11.06 -9.59 -13.73
N THR A 7 -10.60 -10.24 -12.65
CA THR A 7 -10.41 -11.69 -12.59
C THR A 7 -11.58 -12.38 -11.88
N PRO A 8 -12.47 -13.10 -12.58
CA PRO A 8 -13.68 -13.70 -11.98
C PRO A 8 -13.39 -14.69 -10.84
N ALA A 9 -12.26 -15.41 -10.91
CA ALA A 9 -11.90 -16.38 -9.88
C ALA A 9 -11.66 -15.72 -8.50
N ALA A 10 -11.25 -14.45 -8.47
CA ALA A 10 -10.92 -13.73 -7.24
C ALA A 10 -12.15 -13.34 -6.40
N VAL A 11 -13.36 -13.42 -6.95
CA VAL A 11 -14.61 -13.13 -6.22
C VAL A 11 -15.40 -14.38 -5.81
N LYS A 12 -14.86 -15.59 -6.09
CA LYS A 12 -15.57 -16.84 -5.83
C LYS A 12 -15.88 -17.07 -4.34
N GLU A 13 -14.94 -16.76 -3.46
CA GLU A 13 -15.14 -16.88 -2.01
C GLU A 13 -16.18 -15.87 -1.52
N LEU A 14 -16.16 -14.64 -2.06
CA LEU A 14 -17.15 -13.60 -1.73
C LEU A 14 -18.55 -13.98 -2.22
N ALA A 15 -18.68 -14.56 -3.41
CA ALA A 15 -19.95 -15.10 -3.91
C ALA A 15 -20.49 -16.19 -2.98
N SER A 16 -19.62 -17.07 -2.49
CA SER A 16 -19.98 -18.14 -1.55
C SER A 16 -20.42 -17.59 -0.19
N ALA A 17 -19.93 -16.41 0.18
CA ALA A 17 -20.35 -15.65 1.36
C ALA A 17 -21.60 -14.77 1.13
N GLY A 18 -22.25 -14.85 -0.04
CA GLY A 18 -23.49 -14.12 -0.36
C GLY A 18 -23.31 -12.78 -1.07
N ALA A 19 -22.10 -12.45 -1.56
CA ALA A 19 -21.91 -11.28 -2.39
C ALA A 19 -22.52 -11.46 -3.79
N ILE A 20 -23.13 -10.40 -4.31
CA ILE A 20 -23.65 -10.36 -5.68
C ILE A 20 -22.51 -10.00 -6.64
N ILE A 21 -22.30 -10.76 -7.70
CA ILE A 21 -21.21 -10.51 -8.66
C ILE A 21 -21.75 -9.69 -9.83
N GLY A 22 -21.24 -8.46 -10.00
CA GLY A 22 -21.48 -7.67 -11.21
C GLY A 22 -20.59 -8.17 -12.36
N LYS A 23 -21.03 -8.01 -13.62
CA LYS A 23 -20.18 -8.33 -14.78
C LYS A 23 -19.23 -7.20 -15.12
N THR A 24 -19.59 -5.98 -14.74
CA THR A 24 -18.82 -4.74 -14.93
C THR A 24 -18.82 -3.91 -13.64
N PRO A 25 -17.88 -2.96 -13.48
CA PRO A 25 -17.94 -1.99 -12.38
C PRO A 25 -19.30 -1.27 -12.33
N ARG A 26 -19.80 -0.82 -13.48
CA ARG A 26 -21.12 -0.18 -13.63
C ARG A 26 -22.27 -1.01 -13.05
N GLU A 27 -22.32 -2.30 -13.39
CA GLU A 27 -23.35 -3.20 -12.86
C GLU A 27 -23.22 -3.41 -11.35
N ALA A 28 -21.99 -3.55 -10.85
CA ALA A 28 -21.74 -3.83 -9.44
C ALA A 28 -22.15 -2.68 -8.50
N VAL A 29 -22.17 -1.45 -9.00
CA VAL A 29 -22.45 -0.26 -8.18
C VAL A 29 -23.88 0.26 -8.31
N ALA A 30 -24.70 -0.36 -9.17
CA ALA A 30 -26.01 0.15 -9.58
C ALA A 30 -26.99 0.42 -8.43
N SER A 31 -26.88 -0.32 -7.31
CA SER A 31 -27.75 -0.16 -6.13
C SER A 31 -26.99 0.25 -4.86
N ALA A 32 -25.73 0.68 -4.99
CA ALA A 32 -24.87 0.96 -3.85
C ALA A 32 -24.95 2.43 -3.42
N ASP A 33 -25.14 2.66 -2.11
CA ASP A 33 -25.03 3.98 -1.49
C ASP A 33 -23.56 4.39 -1.26
N VAL A 34 -22.67 3.40 -1.13
CA VAL A 34 -21.23 3.58 -0.96
C VAL A 34 -20.50 2.63 -1.88
N VAL A 35 -19.59 3.17 -2.69
CA VAL A 35 -18.79 2.43 -3.67
C VAL A 35 -17.33 2.55 -3.29
N LEU A 36 -16.64 1.43 -3.08
CA LEU A 36 -15.21 1.41 -2.77
C LEU A 36 -14.44 0.73 -3.91
N SER A 37 -13.39 1.40 -4.39
CA SER A 37 -12.41 0.85 -5.32
C SER A 37 -11.07 0.62 -4.62
N MET A 38 -10.40 -0.47 -4.98
CA MET A 38 -9.07 -0.83 -4.50
C MET A 38 -8.34 -1.61 -5.60
N VAL A 39 -7.63 -0.90 -6.46
CA VAL A 39 -6.98 -1.37 -7.67
C VAL A 39 -5.48 -1.02 -7.68
N ARG A 40 -4.80 -1.36 -8.78
CA ARG A 40 -3.33 -1.38 -8.85
C ARG A 40 -2.71 0.01 -8.98
N ASP A 41 -3.22 0.81 -9.89
CA ASP A 41 -2.58 2.03 -10.40
C ASP A 41 -3.62 2.98 -11.02
N ASP A 42 -3.15 4.14 -11.45
CA ASP A 42 -3.96 5.22 -12.01
C ASP A 42 -4.72 4.76 -13.27
N ASP A 43 -4.09 3.99 -14.15
CA ASP A 43 -4.70 3.52 -15.41
C ASP A 43 -5.87 2.58 -15.13
N VAL A 44 -5.68 1.60 -14.23
CA VAL A 44 -6.77 0.68 -13.84
C VAL A 44 -7.86 1.44 -13.06
N SER A 45 -7.51 2.44 -12.24
CA SER A 45 -8.49 3.28 -11.56
C SER A 45 -9.31 4.09 -12.56
N HIS A 46 -8.69 4.65 -13.59
CA HIS A 46 -9.38 5.31 -14.69
C HIS A 46 -10.37 4.37 -15.39
N GLU A 47 -9.95 3.17 -15.80
CA GLU A 47 -10.83 2.17 -16.40
C GLU A 47 -12.02 1.81 -15.49
N VAL A 48 -11.75 1.55 -14.20
CA VAL A 48 -12.79 1.12 -13.25
C VAL A 48 -13.82 2.23 -13.00
N TRP A 49 -13.39 3.48 -12.90
CA TRP A 49 -14.30 4.59 -12.59
C TRP A 49 -14.95 5.21 -13.81
N LEU A 50 -14.16 5.51 -14.84
CA LEU A 50 -14.51 6.45 -15.90
C LEU A 50 -14.67 5.82 -17.28
N ASP A 51 -14.52 4.50 -17.43
CA ASP A 51 -14.86 3.86 -18.69
C ASP A 51 -16.31 4.19 -19.11
N ALA A 52 -16.49 4.58 -20.37
CA ALA A 52 -17.76 5.13 -20.84
C ALA A 52 -18.91 4.10 -20.83
N GLU A 53 -18.61 2.81 -21.04
CA GLU A 53 -19.63 1.77 -21.12
C GLU A 53 -19.78 1.01 -19.80
N HIS A 54 -18.66 0.79 -19.11
CA HIS A 54 -18.51 -0.15 -18.00
C HIS A 54 -18.04 0.49 -16.69
N GLY A 55 -17.67 1.77 -16.69
CA GLY A 55 -17.16 2.49 -15.53
C GLY A 55 -18.19 2.62 -14.42
N ALA A 56 -17.71 2.57 -13.18
CA ALA A 56 -18.54 2.65 -11.98
C ALA A 56 -19.32 3.98 -11.92
N LEU A 57 -18.73 5.11 -12.31
CA LEU A 57 -19.39 6.41 -12.25
C LEU A 57 -20.71 6.42 -13.04
N ALA A 58 -20.77 5.74 -14.19
CA ALA A 58 -21.96 5.64 -15.02
C ALA A 58 -23.08 4.75 -14.42
N GLY A 59 -22.77 3.97 -13.39
CA GLY A 59 -23.73 3.12 -12.67
C GLY A 59 -24.14 3.67 -11.31
N MET A 60 -23.42 4.66 -10.78
CA MET A 60 -23.62 5.18 -9.44
C MET A 60 -24.95 5.93 -9.28
N GLN A 61 -25.65 5.66 -8.17
CA GLN A 61 -26.81 6.44 -7.76
C GLN A 61 -26.44 7.91 -7.46
N PRO A 62 -27.37 8.87 -7.66
CA PRO A 62 -27.10 10.29 -7.42
C PRO A 62 -26.59 10.64 -6.02
N HIS A 63 -27.07 9.93 -5.00
CA HIS A 63 -26.71 10.17 -3.60
C HIS A 63 -25.52 9.35 -3.11
N SER A 64 -24.91 8.52 -3.96
CA SER A 64 -23.86 7.61 -3.52
C SER A 64 -22.52 8.30 -3.32
N ILE A 65 -21.69 7.70 -2.46
CA ILE A 65 -20.34 8.17 -2.14
C ILE A 65 -19.33 7.22 -2.77
N ALA A 66 -18.45 7.75 -3.62
CA ALA A 66 -17.28 7.05 -4.13
C ALA A 66 -16.11 7.13 -3.15
N ILE A 67 -15.44 6.00 -2.93
CA ILE A 67 -14.26 5.86 -2.10
C ILE A 67 -13.16 5.22 -2.96
N GLU A 68 -12.06 5.94 -3.20
CA GLU A 68 -10.89 5.40 -3.89
C GLU A 68 -9.79 5.08 -2.87
N SER A 69 -9.50 3.79 -2.66
CA SER A 69 -8.60 3.29 -1.61
C SER A 69 -7.26 2.78 -2.16
N SER A 70 -7.06 2.86 -3.48
CA SER A 70 -5.82 2.47 -4.14
C SER A 70 -4.66 3.40 -3.78
N THR A 71 -3.42 2.93 -3.98
CA THR A 71 -2.26 3.83 -3.89
C THR A 71 -2.05 4.49 -5.25
N LEU A 72 -2.52 5.74 -5.38
CA LEU A 72 -2.57 6.47 -6.65
C LEU A 72 -1.76 7.76 -6.57
N THR A 73 -1.55 8.39 -7.72
CA THR A 73 -0.90 9.71 -7.74
C THR A 73 -1.85 10.81 -7.23
N PRO A 74 -1.34 11.85 -6.54
CA PRO A 74 -2.16 12.99 -6.14
C PRO A 74 -2.76 13.74 -7.34
N GLY A 75 -2.10 13.70 -8.50
CA GLY A 75 -2.59 14.28 -9.74
C GLY A 75 -3.85 13.57 -10.21
N TRP A 76 -3.80 12.25 -10.34
CA TRP A 76 -4.95 11.45 -10.74
C TRP A 76 -6.12 11.59 -9.75
N ILE A 77 -5.87 11.52 -8.44
CA ILE A 77 -6.94 11.71 -7.43
C ILE A 77 -7.67 13.05 -7.60
N LYS A 78 -6.96 14.14 -7.90
CA LYS A 78 -7.58 15.45 -8.12
C LYS A 78 -8.42 15.47 -9.38
N THR A 79 -7.96 14.82 -10.45
CA THR A 79 -8.75 14.63 -11.67
C THR A 79 -10.02 13.83 -11.39
N LEU A 80 -9.90 12.68 -10.72
CA LEU A 80 -11.03 11.84 -10.37
C LEU A 80 -12.03 12.58 -9.47
N ALA A 81 -11.55 13.36 -8.50
CA ALA A 81 -12.41 14.19 -7.66
C ALA A 81 -13.19 15.24 -8.48
N ALA A 82 -12.55 15.86 -9.47
CA ALA A 82 -13.22 16.80 -10.37
C ALA A 82 -14.30 16.10 -11.22
N GLU A 83 -14.01 14.92 -11.77
CA GLU A 83 -14.98 14.13 -12.54
C GLU A 83 -16.17 13.66 -11.70
N MET A 84 -15.94 13.30 -10.43
CA MET A 84 -17.02 12.99 -9.50
C MET A 84 -17.89 14.23 -9.25
N ALA A 85 -17.27 15.39 -9.06
CA ALA A 85 -17.98 16.64 -8.81
C ALA A 85 -18.82 17.10 -10.03
N THR A 86 -18.31 16.96 -11.27
CA THR A 86 -19.08 17.30 -12.49
C THR A 86 -20.34 16.44 -12.62
N HIS A 87 -20.30 15.21 -12.10
CA HIS A 87 -21.44 14.30 -12.03
C HIS A 87 -22.24 14.42 -10.72
N THR A 88 -21.99 15.43 -9.89
CA THR A 88 -22.69 15.63 -8.60
C THR A 88 -22.59 14.40 -7.69
N ARG A 89 -21.43 13.75 -7.65
CA ARG A 89 -21.13 12.63 -6.74
C ARG A 89 -20.20 13.08 -5.63
N HIS A 90 -20.45 12.55 -4.43
CA HIS A 90 -19.50 12.71 -3.33
C HIS A 90 -18.32 11.77 -3.53
N PHE A 91 -17.12 12.26 -3.23
CA PHE A 91 -15.89 11.51 -3.39
C PHE A 91 -15.00 11.64 -2.16
N VAL A 92 -14.33 10.55 -1.80
CA VAL A 92 -13.28 10.52 -0.78
C VAL A 92 -12.15 9.63 -1.29
N GLU A 93 -10.91 10.10 -1.21
CA GLU A 93 -9.75 9.19 -1.30
C GLU A 93 -9.49 8.62 0.10
N ALA A 94 -9.24 7.31 0.17
CA ALA A 94 -9.06 6.59 1.42
C ALA A 94 -7.96 5.51 1.33
N PRO A 95 -6.72 5.79 0.91
CA PRO A 95 -5.67 4.78 0.91
C PRO A 95 -5.34 4.27 2.32
N VAL A 96 -4.88 3.02 2.40
CA VAL A 96 -4.63 2.33 3.67
C VAL A 96 -3.15 2.12 3.98
N SER A 97 -2.81 2.09 5.26
CA SER A 97 -1.58 1.50 5.78
C SER A 97 -1.90 0.22 6.56
N GLY A 98 -1.10 -0.82 6.32
CA GLY A 98 -1.39 -2.19 6.72
C GLY A 98 -1.31 -3.14 5.53
N SER A 99 -1.09 -4.42 5.82
CA SER A 99 -1.02 -5.48 4.82
C SER A 99 -2.14 -6.49 5.05
N ARG A 100 -2.11 -7.63 4.34
CA ARG A 100 -3.14 -8.67 4.42
C ARG A 100 -3.54 -9.06 5.87
N PRO A 101 -2.61 -9.29 6.82
CA PRO A 101 -2.98 -9.61 8.20
C PRO A 101 -3.79 -8.50 8.89
N GLN A 102 -3.47 -7.23 8.62
CA GLN A 102 -4.23 -6.10 9.18
C GLN A 102 -5.62 -5.97 8.54
N ALA A 103 -5.74 -6.24 7.24
CA ALA A 103 -7.03 -6.27 6.56
C ALA A 103 -7.93 -7.39 7.11
N GLU A 104 -7.39 -8.61 7.25
CA GLU A 104 -8.11 -9.77 7.81
C GLU A 104 -8.52 -9.54 9.28
N ALA A 105 -7.68 -8.85 10.05
CA ALA A 105 -7.95 -8.52 11.45
C ALA A 105 -8.82 -7.25 11.65
N GLY A 106 -9.19 -6.54 10.57
CA GLY A 106 -9.96 -5.29 10.68
C GLY A 106 -9.19 -4.16 11.38
N THR A 107 -7.86 -4.10 11.21
CA THR A 107 -6.98 -3.17 11.92
C THR A 107 -6.23 -2.21 10.99
N LEU A 108 -6.65 -2.09 9.73
CA LEU A 108 -6.08 -1.11 8.79
C LEU A 108 -6.11 0.31 9.36
N VAL A 109 -5.10 1.08 9.01
CA VAL A 109 -5.06 2.53 9.24
C VAL A 109 -5.47 3.21 7.94
N TRP A 110 -6.54 4.01 7.98
CA TRP A 110 -7.01 4.73 6.81
C TRP A 110 -6.47 6.17 6.81
N PHE A 111 -5.99 6.63 5.66
CA PHE A 111 -5.75 8.05 5.39
C PHE A 111 -6.87 8.54 4.50
N ALA A 112 -7.68 9.48 4.96
CA ALA A 112 -8.83 10.02 4.24
C ALA A 112 -8.58 11.46 3.78
N GLY A 113 -8.88 11.74 2.52
CA GLY A 113 -8.76 13.07 1.91
C GLY A 113 -10.05 13.48 1.21
N GLY A 114 -10.52 14.69 1.46
CA GLY A 114 -11.78 15.21 0.92
C GLY A 114 -12.59 16.03 1.92
N GLU A 115 -13.90 16.13 1.69
CA GLU A 115 -14.79 16.88 2.56
C GLU A 115 -15.00 16.17 3.91
N GLN A 116 -14.76 16.88 5.00
CA GLN A 116 -14.82 16.31 6.35
C GLN A 116 -16.19 15.69 6.67
N ASP A 117 -17.29 16.28 6.22
CA ASP A 117 -18.63 15.78 6.52
C ASP A 117 -18.98 14.53 5.71
N VAL A 118 -18.45 14.39 4.49
CA VAL A 118 -18.54 13.14 3.73
C VAL A 118 -17.69 12.04 4.39
N ILE A 119 -16.48 12.37 4.85
CA ILE A 119 -15.61 11.44 5.56
C ILE A 119 -16.30 10.91 6.82
N LYS A 120 -16.93 11.77 7.62
CA LYS A 120 -17.70 11.36 8.81
C LYS A 120 -18.81 10.36 8.47
N LYS A 121 -19.52 10.54 7.34
CA LYS A 121 -20.59 9.63 6.90
C LYS A 121 -20.06 8.23 6.56
N ILE A 122 -18.90 8.12 5.91
CA ILE A 122 -18.32 6.83 5.52
C ILE A 122 -17.44 6.19 6.59
N GLN A 123 -17.04 6.93 7.63
CA GLN A 123 -16.17 6.43 8.69
C GLN A 123 -16.65 5.11 9.33
N PRO A 124 -17.95 4.91 9.62
CA PRO A 124 -18.43 3.62 10.14
C PRO A 124 -18.19 2.43 9.20
N VAL A 125 -18.18 2.66 7.89
CA VAL A 125 -17.89 1.65 6.86
C VAL A 125 -16.40 1.32 6.85
N LEU A 126 -15.54 2.33 6.85
CA LEU A 126 -14.08 2.14 6.86
C LEU A 126 -13.60 1.41 8.12
N LEU A 127 -14.22 1.71 9.27
CA LEU A 127 -13.90 1.07 10.56
C LEU A 127 -14.36 -0.39 10.67
N GLN A 128 -15.12 -0.93 9.70
CA GLN A 128 -15.34 -2.38 9.63
C GLN A 128 -14.06 -3.15 9.26
N MET A 129 -13.13 -2.48 8.58
CA MET A 129 -11.85 -3.06 8.13
C MET A 129 -10.64 -2.34 8.76
N GLY A 130 -10.88 -1.36 9.63
CA GLY A 130 -9.85 -0.46 10.13
C GLY A 130 -9.96 -0.16 11.62
N SER A 131 -8.82 0.17 12.23
CA SER A 131 -8.73 0.60 13.61
C SER A 131 -8.92 2.11 13.77
N VAL A 132 -8.58 2.89 12.74
CA VAL A 132 -8.58 4.36 12.78
C VAL A 132 -8.69 4.95 11.38
N VAL A 133 -9.32 6.13 11.29
CA VAL A 133 -9.35 6.97 10.08
C VAL A 133 -8.75 8.33 10.40
N TYR A 134 -7.66 8.68 9.71
CA TYR A 134 -7.04 10.00 9.80
C TYR A 134 -7.49 10.86 8.62
N HIS A 135 -8.13 12.00 8.89
CA HIS A 135 -8.38 13.00 7.86
C HIS A 135 -7.10 13.82 7.62
N THR A 136 -6.48 13.67 6.45
CA THR A 136 -5.17 14.25 6.11
C THR A 136 -5.26 15.51 5.26
N GLY A 137 -6.47 15.95 4.91
CA GLY A 137 -6.74 17.21 4.21
C GLY A 137 -7.67 17.06 3.02
N ALA A 138 -7.58 17.99 2.08
CA ALA A 138 -8.35 17.97 0.84
C ALA A 138 -7.88 16.84 -0.11
N HIS A 139 -8.57 16.67 -1.24
CA HIS A 139 -8.20 15.69 -2.26
C HIS A 139 -6.75 15.86 -2.75
N GLY A 140 -6.03 14.74 -2.80
CA GLY A 140 -4.60 14.59 -3.06
C GLY A 140 -3.75 14.47 -1.78
N SER A 141 -4.24 14.92 -0.62
CA SER A 141 -3.47 14.85 0.63
C SER A 141 -3.33 13.44 1.18
N ALA A 142 -4.34 12.56 1.00
CA ALA A 142 -4.24 11.19 1.48
C ALA A 142 -3.34 10.34 0.59
N ALA A 143 -3.41 10.50 -0.73
CA ALA A 143 -2.44 9.96 -1.67
C ALA A 143 -1.02 10.39 -1.31
N LEU A 144 -0.78 11.68 -1.11
CA LEU A 144 0.55 12.17 -0.70
C LEU A 144 1.01 11.56 0.63
N THR A 145 0.13 11.49 1.63
CA THR A 145 0.43 10.86 2.93
C THR A 145 0.80 9.38 2.76
N LYS A 146 0.06 8.65 1.93
CA LYS A 146 0.33 7.25 1.63
C LYS A 146 1.66 7.06 0.93
N LEU A 147 1.96 7.87 -0.08
CA LEU A 147 3.22 7.82 -0.81
C LEU A 147 4.41 8.15 0.11
N ALA A 148 4.28 9.17 0.97
CA ALA A 148 5.30 9.49 1.97
C ALA A 148 5.51 8.35 2.98
N THR A 149 4.43 7.71 3.44
CA THR A 149 4.48 6.55 4.34
C THR A 149 5.22 5.37 3.69
N ASN A 150 4.92 5.09 2.43
CA ASN A 150 5.60 4.02 1.68
C ASN A 150 7.06 4.37 1.36
N ALA A 151 7.38 5.63 1.09
CA ALA A 151 8.76 6.08 0.88
C ALA A 151 9.60 5.89 2.15
N LEU A 152 9.06 6.27 3.32
CA LEU A 152 9.70 6.05 4.61
C LEU A 152 9.95 4.55 4.86
N MET A 153 8.97 3.70 4.54
CA MET A 153 9.11 2.24 4.60
C MET A 153 10.28 1.75 3.73
N GLY A 154 10.37 2.23 2.48
CA GLY A 154 11.46 1.88 1.56
C GLY A 154 12.84 2.27 2.09
N VAL A 155 12.98 3.50 2.61
CA VAL A 155 14.24 3.98 3.21
C VAL A 155 14.67 3.09 4.38
N GLN A 156 13.75 2.73 5.27
CA GLN A 156 14.05 1.89 6.42
C GLN A 156 14.51 0.49 6.01
N VAL A 157 13.81 -0.14 5.06
CA VAL A 157 14.18 -1.47 4.56
C VAL A 157 15.57 -1.44 3.93
N THR A 158 15.87 -0.44 3.11
CA THR A 158 17.18 -0.28 2.47
C THR A 158 18.29 -0.07 3.50
N ALA A 159 18.08 0.81 4.49
CA ALA A 159 19.07 1.05 5.54
C ALA A 159 19.38 -0.22 6.35
N ILE A 160 18.35 -1.00 6.69
CA ILE A 160 18.52 -2.26 7.43
C ILE A 160 19.23 -3.31 6.56
N ALA A 161 18.93 -3.37 5.27
CA ALA A 161 19.61 -4.26 4.34
C ALA A 161 21.11 -3.96 4.24
N GLU A 162 21.50 -2.68 4.17
CA GLU A 162 22.91 -2.25 4.18
C GLU A 162 23.61 -2.61 5.50
N ILE A 163 22.96 -2.35 6.65
CA ILE A 163 23.49 -2.71 7.96
C ILE A 163 23.73 -4.23 8.05
N ILE A 164 22.79 -5.04 7.58
CA ILE A 164 22.96 -6.50 7.49
C ILE A 164 24.17 -6.85 6.62
N GLY A 165 24.36 -6.18 5.49
CA GLY A 165 25.50 -6.37 4.60
C GLY A 165 26.83 -6.13 5.31
N ILE A 166 26.97 -5.00 5.99
CA ILE A 166 28.17 -4.63 6.76
C ILE A 166 28.42 -5.64 7.87
N LEU A 167 27.41 -5.99 8.67
CA LEU A 167 27.56 -6.93 9.78
C LEU A 167 28.01 -8.32 9.32
N ASN A 168 27.55 -8.80 8.16
CA ASN A 168 28.02 -10.07 7.60
C ASN A 168 29.48 -9.99 7.15
N GLN A 169 29.92 -8.88 6.56
CA GLN A 169 31.31 -8.70 6.12
C GLN A 169 32.29 -8.71 7.30
N GLU A 170 31.88 -8.12 8.42
CA GLU A 170 32.65 -8.10 9.67
C GLU A 170 32.51 -9.41 10.48
N GLY A 171 31.79 -10.41 9.98
CA GLY A 171 31.63 -11.72 10.65
C GLY A 171 30.78 -11.68 11.92
N ALA A 172 29.92 -10.67 12.09
CA ALA A 172 29.06 -10.56 13.25
C ALA A 172 27.90 -11.59 13.23
N ASP A 173 27.42 -11.97 14.42
CA ASP A 173 26.12 -12.66 14.54
C ASP A 173 24.99 -11.66 14.30
N VAL A 174 24.63 -11.48 13.03
CA VAL A 174 23.60 -10.54 12.58
C VAL A 174 22.29 -10.76 13.33
N ALA A 175 21.89 -12.01 13.60
CA ALA A 175 20.63 -12.28 14.27
C ALA A 175 20.63 -11.78 15.72
N ARG A 176 21.74 -11.96 16.44
CA ARG A 176 21.93 -11.43 17.79
C ARG A 176 22.01 -9.90 17.79
N VAL A 177 22.75 -9.32 16.84
CA VAL A 177 22.87 -7.86 16.72
C VAL A 177 21.52 -7.22 16.41
N LEU A 178 20.78 -7.70 15.40
CA LEU A 178 19.46 -7.15 15.07
C LEU A 178 18.47 -7.30 16.24
N ASN A 179 18.57 -8.38 17.02
CA ASN A 179 17.76 -8.54 18.22
C ASN A 179 18.07 -7.46 19.28
N ALA A 180 19.36 -7.16 19.52
CA ALA A 180 19.76 -6.09 20.42
C ALA A 180 19.31 -4.72 19.91
N VAL A 181 19.52 -4.42 18.62
CA VAL A 181 19.11 -3.15 18.01
C VAL A 181 17.59 -2.98 18.06
N SER A 182 16.82 -4.07 17.92
CA SER A 182 15.36 -4.02 17.99
C SER A 182 14.77 -3.58 19.33
N GLY A 183 15.58 -3.62 20.40
CA GLY A 183 15.21 -3.09 21.72
C GLY A 183 15.51 -1.60 21.91
N THR A 184 16.05 -0.91 20.90
CA THR A 184 16.45 0.50 20.98
C THR A 184 15.42 1.43 20.34
N SER A 185 15.51 2.73 20.64
CA SER A 185 14.67 3.77 20.02
C SER A 185 14.92 3.97 18.52
N CYS A 186 16.02 3.42 18.00
CA CYS A 186 16.37 3.50 16.58
C CYS A 186 15.60 2.48 15.73
N TRP A 187 14.89 1.54 16.35
CA TRP A 187 14.17 0.49 15.63
C TRP A 187 12.73 0.89 15.34
N SER A 188 12.36 0.90 14.06
CA SER A 188 10.97 1.13 13.70
C SER A 188 10.13 -0.13 13.94
N PRO A 189 8.86 0.00 14.38
CA PRO A 189 7.95 -1.14 14.51
C PRO A 189 7.80 -1.93 13.20
N LEU A 190 7.91 -1.26 12.05
CA LEU A 190 7.93 -1.86 10.71
C LEU A 190 9.05 -2.92 10.56
N ALA A 191 10.21 -2.69 11.17
CA ALA A 191 11.35 -3.58 11.08
C ALA A 191 11.21 -4.85 11.95
N GLY A 192 10.19 -4.95 12.81
CA GLY A 192 10.03 -6.04 13.79
C GLY A 192 10.02 -7.45 13.18
N GLY A 193 9.60 -7.62 11.92
CA GLY A 193 9.60 -8.91 11.23
C GLY A 193 10.95 -9.34 10.64
N ILE A 194 11.92 -8.42 10.53
CA ILE A 194 13.18 -8.64 9.82
C ILE A 194 14.09 -9.65 10.55
N PRO A 195 14.31 -9.59 11.89
CA PRO A 195 15.19 -10.54 12.59
C PRO A 195 14.70 -11.99 12.47
N ALA A 196 13.38 -12.21 12.56
CA ALA A 196 12.77 -13.53 12.42
C ALA A 196 12.87 -14.05 10.98
N SER A 197 12.67 -13.18 9.98
CA SER A 197 12.82 -13.52 8.57
C SER A 197 14.26 -13.84 8.18
N TYR A 198 15.24 -13.11 8.72
CA TYR A 198 16.66 -13.39 8.55
C TYR A 198 17.03 -14.77 9.13
N ARG A 199 16.65 -15.06 10.39
CA ARG A 199 16.90 -16.37 11.03
C ARG A 199 16.33 -17.55 10.22
N ARG A 200 15.13 -17.40 9.65
CA ARG A 200 14.52 -18.45 8.82
C ARG A 200 15.30 -18.74 7.53
N ARG A 201 15.96 -17.73 6.95
CA ARG A 201 16.75 -17.89 5.71
C ARG A 201 18.11 -18.51 5.97
N THR A 202 18.81 -18.04 7.01
CA THR A 202 20.11 -18.63 7.40
C THR A 202 19.95 -20.07 7.88
N GLY A 203 18.90 -20.38 8.64
CA GLY A 203 18.57 -21.76 9.05
C GLY A 203 18.19 -22.71 7.90
N ARG A 204 17.91 -22.19 6.70
CA ARG A 204 17.65 -22.98 5.47
C ARG A 204 18.85 -23.04 4.52
N GLY A 205 20.03 -22.57 4.94
CA GLY A 205 21.24 -22.55 4.10
C GLY A 205 21.16 -21.58 2.91
N GLN A 206 20.17 -20.68 2.88
CA GLN A 206 20.09 -19.62 1.87
C GLN A 206 20.95 -18.43 2.35
N TYR A 207 22.25 -18.48 2.02
CA TYR A 207 23.14 -17.35 2.24
C TYR A 207 22.77 -16.19 1.31
N VAL A 208 22.42 -15.06 1.90
CA VAL A 208 22.17 -13.82 1.19
C VAL A 208 23.52 -13.26 0.75
N ARG A 209 23.85 -13.37 -0.54
CA ARG A 209 24.99 -12.63 -1.13
C ARG A 209 24.73 -11.13 -0.96
N CYS A 210 25.76 -10.40 -0.54
CA CYS A 210 25.80 -8.93 -0.52
C CYS A 210 25.28 -8.42 -1.87
N GLY A 211 24.10 -7.78 -1.88
CA GLY A 211 23.39 -7.33 -3.09
C GLY A 211 21.99 -7.92 -3.34
N LYS A 212 21.53 -8.94 -2.58
CA LYS A 212 20.14 -9.47 -2.66
C LYS A 212 19.47 -9.64 -1.29
N ALA A 213 19.62 -8.65 -0.41
CA ALA A 213 19.07 -8.70 0.96
C ALA A 213 17.55 -8.53 1.04
N VAL A 214 16.94 -7.97 0.00
CA VAL A 214 15.50 -7.74 -0.10
C VAL A 214 14.91 -8.81 -1.03
N SER A 215 13.85 -9.50 -0.59
CA SER A 215 13.25 -10.56 -1.41
C SER A 215 12.58 -10.00 -2.64
N LEU A 216 12.45 -10.82 -3.70
CA LEU A 216 11.67 -10.47 -4.90
C LEU A 216 10.24 -10.01 -4.57
N LYS A 217 9.63 -10.40 -3.44
CA LYS A 217 8.30 -9.92 -3.01
C LYS A 217 8.31 -8.51 -2.41
N GLU A 218 9.38 -8.16 -1.69
CA GLU A 218 9.59 -6.80 -1.17
C GLU A 218 10.09 -5.88 -2.31
N GLU A 219 10.89 -6.41 -3.22
CA GLU A 219 11.30 -5.75 -4.46
C GLU A 219 10.12 -5.55 -5.42
N GLU A 220 9.16 -6.48 -5.48
CA GLU A 220 7.90 -6.34 -6.24
C GLU A 220 6.93 -5.38 -5.55
N ALA A 221 6.92 -5.31 -4.21
CA ALA A 221 6.20 -4.26 -3.46
C ALA A 221 6.82 -2.86 -3.65
N LEU A 222 8.14 -2.78 -3.83
CA LEU A 222 8.87 -1.55 -4.16
C LEU A 222 8.69 -1.18 -5.65
N ARG A 223 8.82 -2.14 -6.57
CA ARG A 223 8.66 -1.96 -8.03
C ARG A 223 7.23 -1.61 -8.43
N ASN A 224 6.22 -2.17 -7.76
CA ASN A 224 4.82 -1.89 -8.06
C ASN A 224 4.33 -0.56 -7.47
N ASN A 225 5.15 0.20 -6.73
CA ASN A 225 4.68 1.41 -6.06
C ASN A 225 5.65 2.60 -6.04
N PHE A 226 6.93 2.46 -6.42
CA PHE A 226 7.82 3.60 -6.66
C PHE A 226 9.09 3.22 -7.46
N ALA A 227 9.34 3.94 -8.56
CA ALA A 227 10.68 4.15 -9.09
C ALA A 227 11.33 5.33 -8.33
N VAL A 228 11.89 5.08 -7.14
CA VAL A 228 12.91 5.97 -6.57
C VAL A 228 14.25 5.34 -6.89
N THR A 229 14.91 5.82 -7.93
CA THR A 229 16.31 5.48 -8.24
C THR A 229 17.19 6.10 -7.16
N ILE A 230 17.48 5.35 -6.09
CA ILE A 230 18.60 5.68 -5.20
C ILE A 230 19.84 5.13 -5.91
N ALA A 231 20.62 6.00 -6.54
CA ALA A 231 21.92 5.65 -7.09
C ALA A 231 22.85 5.27 -5.93
N VAL A 232 23.04 3.97 -5.71
CA VAL A 232 24.06 3.47 -4.78
C VAL A 232 25.39 3.48 -5.52
N GLY A 233 26.19 4.53 -5.32
CA GLY A 233 27.58 4.55 -5.77
C GLY A 233 28.35 3.45 -5.04
N GLN A 234 29.02 2.56 -5.78
CA GLN A 234 29.96 1.64 -5.16
C GLN A 234 31.14 2.43 -4.56
N PRO A 235 31.50 2.23 -3.28
CA PRO A 235 32.75 2.78 -2.78
C PRO A 235 33.90 1.97 -3.38
N THR A 236 34.59 2.55 -4.36
CA THR A 236 35.88 2.05 -4.83
C THR A 236 36.96 2.41 -3.81
N LEU A 237 37.12 1.58 -2.78
CA LEU A 237 38.32 1.62 -1.94
C LEU A 237 39.49 0.98 -2.72
N HIS A 238 40.20 1.80 -3.49
CA HIS A 238 41.53 1.43 -4.00
C HIS A 238 42.47 1.29 -2.81
N GLY A 239 43.08 0.11 -2.69
CA GLY A 239 43.98 -0.25 -1.61
C GLY A 239 45.23 0.63 -1.55
N GLY A 240 45.39 1.31 -0.40
CA GLY A 240 46.65 1.87 0.05
C GLY A 240 47.27 0.94 1.09
N LYS A 241 48.37 0.29 0.73
CA LYS A 241 49.26 -0.43 1.66
C LYS A 241 49.69 0.52 2.78
N ILE A 242 49.67 0.04 4.02
CA ILE A 242 50.52 0.59 5.07
C ILE A 242 51.36 -0.58 5.61
N CYS A 243 52.58 -0.69 5.10
CA CYS A 243 53.69 -1.31 5.82
C CYS A 243 54.39 -0.20 6.61
N GLY A 244 54.81 -0.49 7.84
CA GLY A 244 55.64 0.37 8.67
C GLY A 244 55.15 0.46 10.09
#